data_AF-F2J0I8-F1
#
_entry.id   AF-F2J0I8-F1
#
_cell.length_a   1.000
_cell.length_b   1.000
_cell.length_c   1.000
_cell.angle_alpha   90.00
_cell.angle_beta   90.00
_cell.angle_gamma   90.00
#
_symmetry.space_group_name_H-M   'P 1'
#
loop_
_entity.id
_entity.type
_entity.pdbx_description
1 polymer ?
#
loop_
_entity_poly.entity_id
_entity_poly.type
_entity_poly.pdbx_seq_one_letter_code
_entity_poly.pdbx_strand_id
1 'polypeptide(L)'
;MLPRRILLGTLALAIAALSAGDATADARDIPKWGVWTGGCGNTGMCSVSAIVRSQSAWIDVRIVRDWPAAATPLLRITANAPIAKSGTIRFAIDGKSVDEIEIAQLREAQTSITPPPGFRPIGGNGLWYPAGPATQAMIAAIRAGATLTVTLPLAGQEVSIDVPAAGLADGLAWLDDRQQRTGTITALVDPGSNVPADAPHGQAILSPDALPPQVRAAWDGNRYCSDIDPTVFASLDAVAAPLGTDRTLYLLPCGAPTAHNAAFVGFEVRDGEDIRPISLARMSDKGPIATDLIYNARWHPGRLEIEALYKGTARGDCGTWNRWQWTGATFALVEEASKPVCDDIVVPLADWPQTWPQTWALPVTPSRQE
;
A
#
# COMPACT_ATOMS: atom_id res chain seq x y z
N MET A 1 -51.98 51.79 25.08
CA MET A 1 -51.94 50.30 25.10
C MET A 1 -51.78 49.83 23.65
N LEU A 2 -50.56 49.49 23.25
CA LEU A 2 -50.21 48.97 21.92
C LEU A 2 -49.74 47.52 22.07
N PRO A 3 -50.17 46.56 21.24
CA PRO A 3 -49.76 45.17 21.38
C PRO A 3 -48.39 44.92 20.73
N ARG A 4 -47.52 44.24 21.49
CA ARG A 4 -46.22 43.69 21.07
C ARG A 4 -46.43 42.65 19.95
N ARG A 5 -45.78 42.84 18.80
CA ARG A 5 -45.58 41.78 17.80
C ARG A 5 -44.23 41.10 18.06
N ILE A 6 -44.27 39.79 18.31
CA ILE A 6 -43.09 38.94 18.50
C ILE A 6 -42.61 38.50 17.11
N LEU A 7 -41.36 38.81 16.79
CA LEU A 7 -40.63 38.32 15.61
C LEU A 7 -40.25 36.85 15.87
N LEU A 8 -40.78 35.91 15.09
CA LEU A 8 -40.19 34.57 14.95
C LEU A 8 -39.27 34.58 13.73
N GLY A 9 -37.96 34.60 13.98
CA GLY A 9 -36.94 34.37 12.97
C GLY A 9 -36.69 32.87 12.82
N THR A 10 -37.07 32.31 11.68
CA THR A 10 -36.71 30.94 11.27
C THR A 10 -35.27 30.94 10.75
N LEU A 11 -34.35 30.39 11.55
CA LEU A 11 -32.97 30.12 11.14
C LEU A 11 -32.95 28.78 10.36
N ALA A 12 -32.93 28.85 9.03
CA ALA A 12 -32.74 27.67 8.19
C ALA A 12 -31.25 27.30 8.17
N LEU A 13 -30.89 26.22 8.86
CA LEU A 13 -29.55 25.65 8.84
C LEU A 13 -29.40 24.80 7.56
N ALA A 14 -28.73 25.33 6.55
CA ALA A 14 -28.37 24.58 5.35
C ALA A 14 -27.20 23.65 5.68
N ILE A 15 -27.48 22.35 5.83
CA ILE A 15 -26.46 21.30 5.92
C ILE A 15 -26.00 21.04 4.48
N ALA A 16 -24.86 21.61 4.09
CA ALA A 16 -24.16 21.23 2.87
C ALA A 16 -23.47 19.88 3.10
N ALA A 17 -24.01 18.81 2.53
CA ALA A 17 -23.32 17.54 2.43
C ALA A 17 -22.20 17.68 1.37
N LEU A 18 -20.95 17.81 1.82
CA LEU A 18 -19.80 17.59 0.95
C LEU A 18 -19.61 16.08 0.80
N SER A 19 -20.15 15.50 -0.26
CA SER A 19 -19.67 14.23 -0.78
C SER A 19 -18.37 14.50 -1.56
N ALA A 20 -17.23 14.48 -0.86
CA ALA A 20 -15.94 14.29 -1.52
C ALA A 20 -15.92 12.83 -2.01
N GLY A 21 -16.29 12.63 -3.27
CA GLY A 21 -15.98 11.39 -3.96
C GLY A 21 -14.49 11.35 -4.19
N ASP A 22 -13.75 10.73 -3.27
CA ASP A 22 -12.42 10.24 -3.60
C ASP A 22 -12.61 9.22 -4.72
N ALA A 23 -12.15 9.56 -5.92
CA ALA A 23 -12.01 8.58 -6.99
C ALA A 23 -11.14 7.44 -6.42
N THR A 24 -11.77 6.31 -6.14
CA THR A 24 -11.09 5.14 -5.59
C THR A 24 -10.06 4.69 -6.63
N ALA A 25 -8.78 4.85 -6.30
CA ALA A 25 -7.71 4.24 -7.08
C ALA A 25 -8.01 2.74 -7.21
N ASP A 26 -7.99 2.21 -8.43
CA ASP A 26 -8.23 0.80 -8.69
C ASP A 26 -7.22 -0.03 -7.88
N ALA A 27 -7.69 -0.99 -7.09
CA ALA A 27 -6.84 -1.86 -6.27
C ALA A 27 -5.74 -2.60 -7.09
N ARG A 28 -5.95 -2.82 -8.39
CA ARG A 28 -4.95 -3.36 -9.33
C ARG A 28 -3.97 -2.30 -9.80
N ASP A 29 -4.38 -1.03 -9.85
CA ASP A 29 -3.54 0.05 -10.32
C ASP A 29 -2.53 0.43 -9.25
N ILE A 30 -1.27 0.31 -9.63
CA ILE A 30 -0.15 0.83 -8.87
C ILE A 30 -0.07 2.32 -9.20
N PRO A 31 -0.20 3.25 -8.22
CA PRO A 31 -0.02 4.68 -8.44
C PRO A 31 1.22 4.96 -9.29
N LYS A 32 1.11 5.81 -10.30
CA LYS A 32 2.16 6.01 -11.31
C LYS A 32 2.32 7.48 -11.70
N TRP A 33 3.57 7.93 -11.78
CA TRP A 33 3.98 9.26 -12.21
C TRP A 33 5.19 9.14 -13.14
N GLY A 34 4.95 9.14 -14.45
CA GLY A 34 6.00 8.85 -15.43
C GLY A 34 6.55 7.42 -15.28
N VAL A 35 7.83 7.29 -14.94
CA VAL A 35 8.48 5.99 -14.66
C VAL A 35 8.36 5.55 -13.21
N TRP A 36 7.93 6.44 -12.32
CA TRP A 36 7.83 6.18 -10.89
C TRP A 36 6.49 5.53 -10.57
N THR A 37 6.54 4.54 -9.69
CA THR A 37 5.37 3.81 -9.20
C THR A 37 5.39 3.77 -7.67
N GLY A 38 4.23 3.92 -7.04
CA GLY A 38 4.08 3.96 -5.59
C GLY A 38 3.32 2.75 -5.04
N GLY A 39 3.58 2.38 -3.80
CA GLY A 39 2.81 1.34 -3.11
C GLY A 39 3.09 1.31 -1.62
N CYS A 40 2.09 0.90 -0.84
CA CYS A 40 2.24 0.67 0.60
C CYS A 40 1.83 -0.77 0.94
N GLY A 41 2.53 -1.37 1.91
CA GLY A 41 2.17 -2.65 2.50
C GLY A 41 1.17 -2.48 3.65
N ASN A 42 0.69 -3.60 4.18
CA ASN A 42 -0.26 -3.68 5.28
C ASN A 42 0.27 -3.06 6.58
N THR A 43 1.59 -2.93 6.73
CA THR A 43 2.20 -2.25 7.89
C THR A 43 2.10 -0.74 7.87
N GLY A 44 1.80 -0.12 6.72
CA GLY A 44 1.94 1.33 6.50
C GLY A 44 3.33 1.75 6.01
N MET A 45 4.25 0.80 5.80
CA MET A 45 5.48 1.05 5.03
C MET A 45 5.12 1.34 3.58
N CYS A 46 5.66 2.43 3.04
CA CYS A 46 5.41 2.86 1.67
C CYS A 46 6.72 2.96 0.88
N SER A 47 6.62 2.82 -0.44
CA SER A 47 7.74 2.97 -1.36
C SER A 47 7.33 3.66 -2.65
N VAL A 48 8.31 4.34 -3.26
CA VAL A 48 8.25 4.93 -4.60
C VAL A 48 9.44 4.41 -5.38
N SER A 49 9.20 3.80 -6.53
CA SER A 49 10.15 2.97 -7.27
C SER A 49 10.11 3.28 -8.76
N ALA A 50 11.28 3.44 -9.38
CA ALA A 50 11.44 3.54 -10.82
C ALA A 50 12.25 2.33 -11.32
N ILE A 51 11.58 1.45 -12.09
CA ILE A 51 12.22 0.32 -12.76
C ILE A 51 12.52 0.75 -14.21
N VAL A 52 13.80 0.96 -14.52
CA VAL A 52 14.25 1.44 -15.82
C VAL A 52 15.16 0.42 -16.49
N ARG A 53 14.96 0.24 -17.80
CA ARG A 53 15.71 -0.70 -18.65
C ARG A 53 16.67 0.07 -19.56
N SER A 54 17.89 -0.43 -19.68
CA SER A 54 18.86 -0.03 -20.70
C SER A 54 19.48 -1.29 -21.31
N GLN A 55 19.18 -1.53 -22.59
CA GLN A 55 19.55 -2.78 -23.28
C GLN A 55 19.09 -4.03 -22.49
N SER A 56 20.03 -4.90 -22.10
CA SER A 56 19.78 -6.11 -21.31
C SER A 56 19.78 -5.89 -19.80
N ALA A 57 20.19 -4.71 -19.33
CA ALA A 57 20.22 -4.35 -17.91
C ALA A 57 18.94 -3.63 -17.50
N TRP A 58 18.48 -3.87 -16.28
CA TRP A 58 17.51 -3.00 -15.63
C TRP A 58 17.91 -2.74 -14.20
N ILE A 59 17.58 -1.53 -13.73
CA ILE A 59 17.67 -1.16 -12.32
C ILE A 59 16.31 -0.75 -11.78
N ASP A 60 16.10 -1.01 -10.51
CA ASP A 60 15.05 -0.44 -9.66
C ASP A 60 15.71 0.55 -8.72
N VAL A 61 15.37 1.83 -8.88
CA VAL A 61 15.70 2.89 -7.93
C VAL A 61 14.50 3.08 -7.02
N ARG A 62 14.63 2.65 -5.76
CA ARG A 62 13.50 2.57 -4.83
C ARG A 62 13.77 3.36 -3.56
N ILE A 63 12.88 4.30 -3.28
CA ILE A 63 12.80 5.01 -2.01
C ILE A 63 11.76 4.31 -1.15
N VAL A 64 12.12 3.98 0.09
CA VAL A 64 11.27 3.27 1.05
C VAL A 64 11.23 4.07 2.34
N ARG A 65 10.07 4.21 2.98
CA ARG A 65 9.97 4.82 4.31
C ARG A 65 8.96 4.07 5.16
N ASP A 66 9.36 3.78 6.40
CA ASP A 66 8.49 3.16 7.39
C ASP A 66 7.49 4.17 7.99
N TRP A 67 6.48 3.68 8.70
CA TRP A 67 5.40 4.48 9.28
C TRP A 67 5.77 5.33 10.52
N PRO A 68 6.71 4.95 11.42
CA PRO A 68 6.95 5.72 12.65
C PRO A 68 7.41 7.14 12.37
N ALA A 69 7.00 8.14 13.16
CA ALA A 69 7.28 9.56 12.96
C ALA A 69 8.76 9.88 12.68
N ALA A 70 9.66 9.18 13.38
CA ALA A 70 11.11 9.34 13.29
C ALA A 70 11.75 8.57 12.11
N ALA A 71 10.99 7.75 11.38
CA ALA A 71 11.49 7.00 10.24
C ALA A 71 12.05 7.93 9.17
N THR A 72 13.27 7.62 8.73
CA THR A 72 13.94 8.32 7.63
C THR A 72 13.78 7.51 6.34
N PRO A 73 13.75 8.16 5.16
CA PRO A 73 13.71 7.43 3.90
C PRO A 73 15.02 6.64 3.72
N LEU A 74 14.90 5.47 3.12
CA LEU A 74 16.01 4.66 2.63
C LEU A 74 15.96 4.62 1.11
N LEU A 75 17.12 4.61 0.46
CA LEU A 75 17.25 4.45 -0.98
C LEU A 75 17.93 3.12 -1.28
N ARG A 76 17.36 2.34 -2.19
CA ARG A 76 17.93 1.08 -2.67
C ARG A 76 18.03 1.08 -4.18
N ILE A 77 19.16 0.56 -4.66
CA ILE A 77 19.36 0.25 -6.07
C ILE A 77 19.37 -1.26 -6.21
N THR A 78 18.50 -1.81 -7.06
CA THR A 78 18.47 -3.24 -7.36
C THR A 78 18.64 -3.46 -8.84
N ALA A 79 19.41 -4.47 -9.24
CA ALA A 79 19.63 -4.79 -10.66
C ALA A 79 19.17 -6.21 -11.00
N ASN A 80 18.97 -6.45 -12.30
CA ASN A 80 18.59 -7.76 -12.83
C ASN A 80 19.74 -8.75 -12.96
N ALA A 81 20.97 -8.27 -12.79
CA ALA A 81 22.18 -9.06 -12.80
C ALA A 81 22.97 -8.81 -11.49
N PRO A 82 23.85 -9.73 -11.08
CA PRO A 82 24.71 -9.50 -9.93
C PRO A 82 25.56 -8.24 -10.11
N ILE A 83 25.43 -7.32 -9.15
CA ILE A 83 26.35 -6.19 -9.00
C ILE A 83 27.70 -6.77 -8.55
N ALA A 84 28.80 -6.32 -9.18
CA ALA A 84 30.14 -6.81 -8.87
C ALA A 84 30.48 -6.71 -7.38
N LYS A 85 31.50 -7.46 -6.93
CA LYS A 85 31.94 -7.42 -5.53
C LYS A 85 32.82 -6.21 -5.20
N SER A 86 33.44 -5.62 -6.22
CA SER A 86 34.37 -4.50 -6.14
C SER A 86 34.14 -3.52 -7.29
N GLY A 87 34.82 -2.38 -7.24
CA GLY A 87 34.58 -1.25 -8.14
C GLY A 87 33.58 -0.28 -7.52
N THR A 88 33.12 0.66 -8.33
CA THR A 88 32.49 1.88 -7.82
C THR A 88 31.12 2.07 -8.44
N ILE A 89 30.16 2.55 -7.64
CA ILE A 89 28.87 3.02 -8.14
C ILE A 89 28.93 4.54 -8.19
N ARG A 90 28.60 5.10 -9.35
CA ARG A 90 28.61 6.54 -9.60
C ARG A 90 27.19 7.02 -9.86
N PHE A 91 26.85 8.14 -9.23
CA PHE A 91 25.58 8.83 -9.36
C PHE A 91 25.83 10.20 -9.95
N ALA A 92 25.11 10.53 -11.02
CA ALA A 92 25.13 11.86 -11.61
C ALA A 92 23.70 12.39 -11.76
N ILE A 93 23.52 13.70 -11.53
CA ILE A 93 22.28 14.41 -11.81
C ILE A 93 22.56 15.36 -12.97
N ASP A 94 21.81 15.21 -14.07
CA ASP A 94 21.96 16.02 -15.29
C ASP A 94 23.42 16.07 -15.80
N GLY A 95 24.08 14.91 -15.75
CA GLY A 95 25.49 14.74 -16.18
C GLY A 95 26.54 15.25 -15.18
N LYS A 96 26.15 15.86 -14.06
CA LYS A 96 27.07 16.29 -13.00
C LYS A 96 27.17 15.20 -11.94
N SER A 97 28.39 14.74 -11.66
CA SER A 97 28.65 13.77 -10.58
C SER A 97 28.18 14.34 -9.25
N VAL A 98 27.30 13.61 -8.55
CA VAL A 98 26.81 13.96 -7.22
C VAL A 98 27.39 13.05 -6.14
N ASP A 99 27.70 11.80 -6.48
CA ASP A 99 28.32 10.87 -5.55
C ASP A 99 29.03 9.71 -6.28
N GLU A 100 30.03 9.14 -5.62
CA GLU A 100 30.81 8.01 -6.09
C GLU A 100 31.23 7.16 -4.89
N ILE A 101 30.74 5.92 -4.82
CA ILE A 101 30.93 5.05 -3.64
C ILE A 101 31.48 3.69 -4.06
N GLU A 102 32.54 3.27 -3.37
CA GLU A 102 33.09 1.92 -3.51
C GLU A 102 32.06 0.87 -3.06
N ILE A 103 31.84 -0.16 -3.89
CA ILE A 103 30.89 -1.23 -3.61
C ILE A 103 31.24 -1.98 -2.32
N ALA A 104 32.54 -2.11 -2.02
CA ALA A 104 32.98 -2.72 -0.77
C ALA A 104 32.47 -1.94 0.45
N GLN A 105 32.53 -0.61 0.40
CA GLN A 105 32.01 0.26 1.47
C GLN A 105 30.48 0.16 1.58
N LEU A 106 29.76 0.14 0.45
CA LEU A 106 28.31 -0.06 0.45
C LEU A 106 27.92 -1.41 1.07
N ARG A 107 28.68 -2.48 0.81
CA ARG A 107 28.41 -3.81 1.39
C ARG A 107 28.69 -3.86 2.88
N GLU A 108 29.72 -3.18 3.35
CA GLU A 108 29.99 -3.03 4.78
C GLU A 108 28.86 -2.24 5.46
N ALA A 109 28.51 -1.08 4.91
CA ALA A 109 27.48 -0.19 5.45
C ALA A 109 26.09 -0.84 5.48
N GLN A 110 25.77 -1.76 4.55
CA GLN A 110 24.49 -2.46 4.53
C GLN A 110 24.16 -3.22 5.80
N THR A 111 25.16 -3.69 6.55
CA THR A 111 24.94 -4.37 7.83
C THR A 111 24.33 -3.47 8.90
N SER A 112 24.47 -2.14 8.74
CA SER A 112 23.90 -1.13 9.64
C SER A 112 22.50 -0.67 9.23
N ILE A 113 22.02 -1.08 8.05
CA ILE A 113 20.72 -0.66 7.52
C ILE A 113 19.71 -1.74 7.85
N THR A 114 18.74 -1.42 8.70
CA THR A 114 17.59 -2.28 8.98
C THR A 114 16.46 -1.92 8.02
N PRO A 115 16.09 -2.78 7.06
CA PRO A 115 14.93 -2.54 6.22
C PRO A 115 13.65 -2.51 7.07
N PRO A 116 12.67 -1.66 6.73
CA PRO A 116 11.37 -1.66 7.40
C PRO A 116 10.72 -3.05 7.40
N PRO A 117 10.04 -3.47 8.48
CA PRO A 117 9.25 -4.68 8.48
C PRO A 117 8.21 -4.68 7.34
N GLY A 118 8.10 -5.81 6.63
CA GLY A 118 7.28 -5.91 5.42
C GLY A 118 7.99 -5.48 4.14
N PHE A 119 9.21 -4.94 4.20
CA PHE A 119 9.98 -4.64 2.99
C PHE A 119 10.33 -5.91 2.21
N ARG A 120 10.08 -5.88 0.90
CA ARG A 120 10.38 -6.98 -0.02
C ARG A 120 11.24 -6.48 -1.19
N PRO A 121 12.47 -7.00 -1.34
CA PRO A 121 13.27 -6.81 -2.54
C PRO A 121 12.58 -7.25 -3.82
N ILE A 122 12.74 -6.48 -4.90
CA ILE A 122 12.60 -7.05 -6.25
C ILE A 122 13.89 -7.77 -6.59
N GLY A 123 13.92 -9.09 -6.46
CA GLY A 123 15.12 -9.89 -6.70
C GLY A 123 16.19 -9.73 -5.60
N GLY A 124 17.32 -10.43 -5.75
CA GLY A 124 18.36 -10.55 -4.71
C GLY A 124 19.57 -9.61 -4.86
N ASN A 125 19.72 -8.93 -6.01
CA ASN A 125 20.96 -8.24 -6.38
C ASN A 125 20.87 -6.72 -6.17
N GLY A 126 20.58 -6.28 -4.94
CA GLY A 126 20.47 -4.86 -4.64
C GLY A 126 21.37 -4.41 -3.50
N LEU A 127 21.72 -3.13 -3.50
CA LEU A 127 22.51 -2.45 -2.47
C LEU A 127 21.71 -1.27 -1.92
N TRP A 128 21.76 -1.07 -0.61
CA TRP A 128 21.27 0.15 0.01
C TRP A 128 22.27 1.28 -0.14
N TYR A 129 21.79 2.46 -0.47
CA TYR A 129 22.55 3.71 -0.40
C TYR A 129 22.70 4.13 1.07
N PRO A 130 23.75 4.89 1.47
CA PRO A 130 23.92 5.32 2.85
C PRO A 130 22.68 6.03 3.41
N ALA A 131 22.23 5.59 4.59
CA ALA A 131 21.00 6.07 5.22
C ALA A 131 21.13 7.48 5.82
N GLY A 132 20.01 8.03 6.30
CA GLY A 132 19.99 9.31 7.01
C GLY A 132 20.24 10.51 6.07
N PRO A 133 21.08 11.50 6.47
CA PRO A 133 21.29 12.72 5.68
C PRO A 133 21.77 12.48 4.25
N ALA A 134 22.56 11.43 4.01
CA ALA A 134 23.03 11.09 2.65
C ALA A 134 21.85 10.74 1.73
N THR A 135 20.99 9.79 2.14
CA THR A 135 19.78 9.45 1.37
C THR A 135 18.87 10.67 1.17
N GLN A 136 18.68 11.51 2.20
CA GLN A 136 17.86 12.72 2.07
C GLN A 136 18.44 13.70 1.05
N ALA A 137 19.76 13.92 1.07
CA ALA A 137 20.44 14.78 0.10
C ALA A 137 20.35 14.21 -1.33
N MET A 138 20.52 12.89 -1.51
CA MET A 138 20.36 12.22 -2.80
C MET A 138 18.93 12.38 -3.34
N ILE A 139 17.90 12.14 -2.50
CA ILE A 139 16.50 12.33 -2.90
C ILE A 139 16.24 13.79 -3.32
N ALA A 140 16.73 14.76 -2.55
CA ALA A 140 16.60 16.17 -2.88
C ALA A 140 17.31 16.53 -4.20
N ALA A 141 18.50 15.97 -4.44
CA ALA A 141 19.25 16.16 -5.68
C ALA A 141 18.50 15.60 -6.89
N ILE A 142 17.94 14.38 -6.79
CA ILE A 142 17.14 13.79 -7.86
C ILE A 142 15.91 14.65 -8.15
N ARG A 143 15.20 15.11 -7.12
CA ARG A 143 14.02 16.00 -7.27
C ARG A 143 14.34 17.32 -7.97
N ALA A 144 15.54 17.86 -7.76
CA ALA A 144 15.97 19.14 -8.32
C ALA A 144 16.48 19.04 -9.77
N GLY A 145 16.83 17.83 -10.23
CA GLY A 145 17.32 17.59 -11.58
C GLY A 145 16.27 17.00 -12.52
N ALA A 146 16.65 16.75 -13.76
CA ALA A 146 15.81 16.09 -14.76
C ALA A 146 16.10 14.59 -14.89
N THR A 147 17.36 14.18 -14.76
CA THR A 147 17.80 12.79 -14.94
C THR A 147 18.81 12.38 -13.88
N LEU A 148 18.55 11.25 -13.22
CA LEU A 148 19.53 10.52 -12.42
C LEU A 148 20.21 9.48 -13.29
N THR A 149 21.52 9.60 -13.51
CA THR A 149 22.32 8.54 -14.14
C THR A 149 22.98 7.70 -13.06
N VAL A 150 22.74 6.39 -13.08
CA VAL A 150 23.41 5.42 -12.21
C VAL A 150 24.36 4.61 -13.07
N THR A 151 25.66 4.68 -12.75
CA THR A 151 26.71 3.89 -13.39
C THR A 151 27.23 2.84 -12.41
N LEU A 152 27.14 1.57 -12.79
CA LEU A 152 27.50 0.46 -11.91
C LEU A 152 28.02 -0.76 -12.69
N PRO A 153 28.95 -1.55 -12.11
CA PRO A 153 29.44 -2.78 -12.71
C PRO A 153 28.43 -3.93 -12.52
N LEU A 154 27.81 -4.37 -13.62
CA LEU A 154 26.87 -5.50 -13.69
C LEU A 154 27.48 -6.63 -14.51
N ALA A 155 27.52 -7.85 -13.94
CA ALA A 155 28.03 -9.03 -14.63
C ALA A 155 29.42 -8.85 -15.30
N GLY A 156 30.29 -8.03 -14.70
CA GLY A 156 31.65 -7.76 -15.20
C GLY A 156 31.75 -6.64 -16.25
N GLN A 157 30.65 -5.96 -16.57
CA GLN A 157 30.63 -4.80 -17.46
C GLN A 157 30.12 -3.56 -16.74
N GLU A 158 30.67 -2.40 -17.08
CA GLU A 158 30.13 -1.14 -16.61
C GLU A 158 28.90 -0.76 -17.43
N VAL A 159 27.81 -0.43 -16.73
CA VAL A 159 26.54 -0.03 -17.33
C VAL A 159 26.13 1.32 -16.74
N SER A 160 25.73 2.27 -17.60
CA SER A 160 25.05 3.50 -17.20
C SER A 160 23.57 3.42 -17.57
N ILE A 161 22.71 3.80 -16.62
CA ILE A 161 21.26 3.83 -16.81
C ILE A 161 20.73 5.19 -16.37
N ASP A 162 20.03 5.85 -17.27
CA ASP A 162 19.36 7.12 -17.03
C ASP A 162 17.94 6.89 -16.51
N VAL A 163 17.66 7.42 -15.33
CA VAL A 163 16.37 7.36 -14.64
C VAL A 163 15.75 8.74 -14.67
N PRO A 164 14.67 8.96 -15.45
CA PRO A 164 13.96 10.23 -15.46
C PRO A 164 13.48 10.61 -14.06
N ALA A 165 13.81 11.81 -13.60
CA ALA A 165 13.38 12.32 -12.30
C ALA A 165 11.93 12.84 -12.32
N ALA A 166 11.39 13.14 -13.52
CA ALA A 166 10.01 13.57 -13.69
C ALA A 166 9.02 12.57 -13.07
N GLY A 167 8.14 13.07 -12.20
CA GLY A 167 7.16 12.29 -11.43
C GLY A 167 7.64 11.84 -10.04
N LEU A 168 8.94 11.95 -9.73
CA LEU A 168 9.44 11.60 -8.39
C LEU A 168 8.81 12.48 -7.30
N ALA A 169 8.73 13.79 -7.53
CA ALA A 169 8.15 14.71 -6.56
C ALA A 169 6.68 14.36 -6.26
N ASP A 170 5.87 14.08 -7.29
CA ASP A 170 4.47 13.68 -7.10
C ASP A 170 4.35 12.35 -6.36
N GLY A 171 5.20 11.37 -6.67
CA GLY A 171 5.24 10.11 -5.95
C GLY A 171 5.64 10.25 -4.48
N LEU A 172 6.61 11.12 -4.18
CA LEU A 172 7.01 11.39 -2.79
C LEU A 172 5.95 12.20 -2.04
N ALA A 173 5.23 13.11 -2.71
CA ALA A 173 4.10 13.84 -2.12
C ALA A 173 2.95 12.88 -1.79
N TRP A 174 2.67 11.91 -2.68
CA TRP A 174 1.74 10.83 -2.40
C TRP A 174 2.20 9.98 -1.20
N LEU A 175 3.49 9.66 -1.10
CA LEU A 175 4.04 8.92 0.05
C LEU A 175 3.88 9.71 1.35
N ASP A 176 4.18 11.03 1.34
CA ASP A 176 3.95 11.92 2.47
C ASP A 176 2.47 11.98 2.88
N ASP A 177 1.54 12.07 1.92
CA ASP A 177 0.09 12.03 2.16
C ASP A 177 -0.33 10.73 2.85
N ARG A 178 0.05 9.58 2.30
CA ARG A 178 -0.29 8.26 2.85
C ARG A 178 0.19 8.07 4.28
N GLN A 179 1.31 8.69 4.64
CA GLN A 179 1.91 8.62 5.97
C GLN A 179 1.61 9.86 6.83
N GLN A 180 0.66 10.70 6.42
CA GLN A 180 0.23 11.90 7.15
C GLN A 180 1.38 12.86 7.50
N ARG A 181 2.32 13.03 6.57
CA ARG A 181 3.52 13.86 6.76
C ARG A 181 3.52 15.17 6.02
N THR A 182 2.56 15.42 5.14
CA THR A 182 2.44 16.69 4.42
C THR A 182 2.46 17.88 5.38
N GLY A 183 3.37 18.83 5.17
CA GLY A 183 3.53 20.00 6.03
C GLY A 183 4.19 19.74 7.39
N THR A 184 4.70 18.54 7.65
CA THR A 184 5.55 18.25 8.82
C THR A 184 7.01 18.55 8.54
N ILE A 185 7.83 18.63 9.59
CA ILE A 185 9.28 18.79 9.45
C ILE A 185 9.97 17.58 8.80
N THR A 186 9.28 16.44 8.64
CA THR A 186 9.83 15.22 8.01
C THR A 186 9.22 14.90 6.64
N ALA A 187 8.45 15.83 6.05
CA ALA A 187 7.99 15.69 4.67
C ALA A 187 9.19 15.70 3.70
N LEU A 188 9.13 14.88 2.65
CA LEU A 188 10.18 14.78 1.62
C LEU A 188 10.04 15.84 0.53
N VAL A 189 8.82 16.32 0.28
CA VAL A 189 8.54 17.26 -0.82
C VAL A 189 8.44 18.69 -0.32
N ASP A 190 7.47 18.92 0.57
CA ASP A 190 7.11 20.24 1.09
C ASP A 190 7.17 20.21 2.64
N PRO A 191 8.38 20.30 3.23
CA PRO A 191 8.53 20.32 4.67
C PRO A 191 7.90 21.59 5.24
N GLY A 192 7.09 21.42 6.28
CA GLY A 192 6.51 22.52 7.04
C GLY A 192 7.04 22.54 8.48
N SER A 193 6.28 23.14 9.39
CA SER A 193 6.65 23.26 10.80
C SER A 193 5.92 22.29 11.73
N ASN A 194 5.00 21.48 11.19
CA ASN A 194 4.22 20.57 12.03
C ASN A 194 5.10 19.45 12.59
N VAL A 195 4.84 19.06 13.84
CA VAL A 195 5.52 17.93 14.47
C VAL A 195 4.99 16.64 13.83
N PRO A 196 5.86 15.73 13.35
CA PRO A 196 5.40 14.45 12.82
C PRO A 196 4.84 13.58 13.94
N ALA A 197 3.76 12.88 13.65
CA ALA A 197 3.21 11.82 14.48
C ALA A 197 3.41 10.47 13.78
N ASP A 198 3.26 9.38 14.53
CA ASP A 198 3.25 8.06 13.94
C ASP A 198 2.09 7.96 12.97
N ALA A 199 2.38 7.51 11.74
CA ALA A 199 1.33 7.29 10.76
C ALA A 199 0.42 6.13 11.21
N PRO A 200 -0.83 6.08 10.73
CA PRO A 200 -1.66 4.90 10.88
C PRO A 200 -0.92 3.68 10.34
N HIS A 201 -0.83 2.62 11.14
CA HIS A 201 0.07 1.50 10.87
C HIS A 201 -0.49 0.15 11.29
N GLY A 202 0.26 -0.90 10.95
CA GLY A 202 0.14 -2.23 11.50
C GLY A 202 1.52 -2.83 11.76
N GLN A 203 1.60 -3.77 12.69
CA GLN A 203 2.80 -4.50 13.03
C GLN A 203 2.95 -5.72 12.13
N ALA A 204 4.08 -5.85 11.43
CA ALA A 204 4.36 -7.02 10.60
C ALA A 204 4.41 -8.29 11.45
N ILE A 205 3.83 -9.36 10.92
CA ILE A 205 3.98 -10.71 11.46
C ILE A 205 4.84 -11.48 10.46
N LEU A 206 6.13 -11.61 10.78
CA LEU A 206 7.12 -12.20 9.87
C LEU A 206 7.26 -13.72 10.02
N SER A 207 6.75 -14.26 11.12
CA SER A 207 6.73 -15.70 11.40
C SER A 207 5.48 -16.02 12.23
N PRO A 208 4.87 -17.21 12.05
CA PRO A 208 3.82 -17.69 12.95
C PRO A 208 4.21 -17.74 14.43
N ASP A 209 5.50 -17.89 14.73
CA ASP A 209 6.00 -17.91 16.12
C ASP A 209 5.91 -16.55 16.83
N ALA A 210 5.72 -15.46 16.06
CA ALA A 210 5.48 -14.13 16.62
C ALA A 210 4.01 -13.91 17.04
N LEU A 211 3.11 -14.84 16.72
CA LEU A 211 1.70 -14.76 17.11
C LEU A 211 1.52 -15.07 18.61
N PRO A 212 0.61 -14.37 19.31
CA PRO A 212 0.15 -14.83 20.62
C PRO A 212 -0.36 -16.27 20.52
N PRO A 213 -0.08 -17.16 21.51
CA PRO A 213 -0.44 -18.58 21.45
C PRO A 213 -1.91 -18.84 21.11
N GLN A 214 -2.81 -18.03 21.67
CA GLN A 214 -4.25 -18.10 21.45
C GLN A 214 -4.64 -17.73 20.00
N VAL A 215 -3.97 -16.74 19.39
CA VAL A 215 -4.20 -16.34 17.99
C VAL A 215 -3.66 -17.42 17.06
N ARG A 216 -2.49 -17.97 17.36
CA ARG A 216 -1.92 -19.10 16.62
C ARG A 216 -2.86 -20.31 16.66
N ALA A 217 -3.38 -20.68 17.82
CA ALA A 217 -4.32 -21.79 17.94
C ALA A 217 -5.62 -21.55 17.14
N ALA A 218 -6.15 -20.32 17.15
CA ALA A 218 -7.33 -19.97 16.35
C ALA A 218 -7.06 -20.02 14.84
N TRP A 219 -5.86 -19.60 14.42
CA TRP A 219 -5.39 -19.68 13.04
C TRP A 219 -5.19 -21.13 12.58
N ASP A 220 -4.53 -21.96 13.40
CA ASP A 220 -4.31 -23.39 13.16
C ASP A 220 -5.62 -24.15 13.05
N GLY A 221 -6.59 -23.84 13.92
CA GLY A 221 -7.92 -24.44 13.91
C GLY A 221 -8.80 -24.04 12.73
N ASN A 222 -8.44 -22.98 11.98
CA ASN A 222 -9.20 -22.50 10.84
C ASN A 222 -8.72 -23.16 9.55
N ARG A 223 -9.43 -24.19 9.07
CA ARG A 223 -9.24 -24.81 7.73
C ARG A 223 -7.79 -25.18 7.36
N TYR A 224 -6.93 -25.47 8.34
CA TYR A 224 -5.50 -25.67 8.11
C TYR A 224 -4.82 -24.47 7.43
N CYS A 225 -5.30 -23.24 7.69
CA CYS A 225 -4.72 -22.00 7.17
C CYS A 225 -3.23 -21.87 7.47
N SER A 226 -2.76 -22.52 8.54
CA SER A 226 -1.36 -22.53 8.95
C SER A 226 -0.47 -23.52 8.22
N ASP A 227 -1.02 -24.34 7.32
CA ASP A 227 -0.25 -25.20 6.41
C ASP A 227 0.38 -24.35 5.30
N ILE A 228 1.41 -23.59 5.67
CA ILE A 228 2.13 -22.67 4.80
C ILE A 228 3.63 -22.71 5.10
N ASP A 229 4.45 -22.71 4.04
CA ASP A 229 5.89 -22.63 4.19
C ASP A 229 6.29 -21.30 4.89
N PRO A 230 7.17 -21.32 5.91
CA PRO A 230 7.54 -20.11 6.65
C PRO A 230 8.13 -18.99 5.79
N THR A 231 8.85 -19.33 4.72
CA THR A 231 9.42 -18.33 3.80
C THR A 231 8.33 -17.69 2.95
N VAL A 232 7.33 -18.48 2.57
CA VAL A 232 6.13 -17.98 1.89
C VAL A 232 5.29 -17.13 2.83
N PHE A 233 5.05 -17.57 4.06
CA PHE A 233 4.33 -16.79 5.08
C PHE A 233 4.93 -15.40 5.26
N ALA A 234 6.25 -15.34 5.45
CA ALA A 234 6.95 -14.07 5.57
C ALA A 234 6.69 -13.16 4.35
N SER A 235 6.53 -13.71 3.14
CA SER A 235 6.29 -12.93 1.93
C SER A 235 4.87 -12.37 1.78
N LEU A 236 3.87 -12.86 2.52
CA LEU A 236 2.46 -12.54 2.34
C LEU A 236 1.95 -11.37 3.20
N ASP A 237 2.82 -10.53 3.74
CA ASP A 237 2.45 -9.26 4.38
C ASP A 237 1.36 -9.38 5.48
N ALA A 238 1.48 -10.44 6.29
CA ALA A 238 0.65 -10.66 7.46
C ALA A 238 0.83 -9.53 8.48
N VAL A 239 -0.27 -9.08 9.10
CA VAL A 239 -0.24 -7.89 9.96
C VAL A 239 -1.11 -8.04 11.21
N ALA A 240 -0.66 -7.45 12.31
CA ALA A 240 -1.46 -7.13 13.49
C ALA A 240 -1.69 -5.61 13.55
N ALA A 241 -2.92 -5.13 13.55
CA ALA A 241 -3.22 -3.69 13.53
C ALA A 241 -4.24 -3.30 14.60
N PRO A 242 -4.10 -2.13 15.25
CA PRO A 242 -5.09 -1.66 16.22
C PRO A 242 -6.44 -1.33 15.54
N LEU A 243 -7.53 -1.76 16.18
CA LEU A 243 -8.92 -1.43 15.84
C LEU A 243 -9.55 -0.57 16.94
N GLY A 244 -8.93 0.57 17.24
CA GLY A 244 -9.28 1.39 18.41
C GLY A 244 -8.30 1.14 19.56
N THR A 245 -8.79 1.15 20.80
CA THR A 245 -7.95 1.11 22.00
C THR A 245 -7.76 -0.28 22.61
N ASP A 246 -8.74 -1.17 22.46
CA ASP A 246 -8.84 -2.46 23.15
C ASP A 246 -8.86 -3.66 22.19
N ARG A 247 -8.83 -3.41 20.89
CA ARG A 247 -8.98 -4.43 19.84
C ARG A 247 -7.82 -4.42 18.86
N THR A 248 -7.47 -5.60 18.39
CA THR A 248 -6.44 -5.82 17.37
C THR A 248 -7.00 -6.68 16.26
N LEU A 249 -6.88 -6.22 15.01
CA LEU A 249 -7.02 -7.01 13.80
C LEU A 249 -5.76 -7.85 13.61
N TYR A 250 -5.91 -9.16 13.44
CA TYR A 250 -4.90 -10.02 12.84
C TYR A 250 -5.38 -10.42 11.45
N LEU A 251 -4.65 -10.01 10.42
CA LEU A 251 -4.89 -10.42 9.03
C LEU A 251 -3.79 -11.40 8.63
N LEU A 252 -4.14 -12.69 8.58
CA LEU A 252 -3.19 -13.79 8.46
C LEU A 252 -3.40 -14.57 7.17
N PRO A 253 -2.33 -14.97 6.47
CA PRO A 253 -2.42 -15.86 5.31
C PRO A 253 -3.17 -17.14 5.63
N CYS A 254 -3.88 -17.70 4.65
CA CYS A 254 -4.58 -18.96 4.79
C CYS A 254 -4.14 -19.91 3.67
N GLY A 255 -3.17 -20.77 3.99
CA GLY A 255 -2.56 -21.72 3.07
C GLY A 255 -1.61 -21.08 2.05
N ALA A 256 -1.00 -21.92 1.22
CA ALA A 256 -0.11 -21.47 0.16
C ALA A 256 -0.85 -20.60 -0.88
N PRO A 257 -0.23 -19.52 -1.38
CA PRO A 257 -0.82 -18.71 -2.44
C PRO A 257 -0.88 -19.51 -3.75
N THR A 258 -1.85 -19.16 -4.58
CA THR A 258 -1.95 -19.65 -5.97
C THR A 258 -1.22 -18.69 -6.91
N ALA A 259 -1.24 -18.97 -8.22
CA ALA A 259 -0.57 -18.15 -9.23
C ALA A 259 -0.96 -16.65 -9.22
N HIS A 260 -2.15 -16.30 -8.71
CA HIS A 260 -2.65 -14.92 -8.74
C HIS A 260 -3.55 -14.53 -7.57
N ASN A 261 -3.75 -15.42 -6.60
CA ASN A 261 -4.49 -15.14 -5.37
C ASN A 261 -3.74 -15.67 -4.16
N ALA A 262 -3.53 -14.82 -3.16
CA ALA A 262 -3.22 -15.21 -1.79
C ALA A 262 -4.50 -15.07 -0.95
N ALA A 263 -4.85 -16.11 -0.19
CA ALA A 263 -6.00 -16.06 0.71
C ALA A 263 -5.56 -15.62 2.11
N PHE A 264 -6.41 -14.86 2.80
CA PHE A 264 -6.22 -14.45 4.18
C PHE A 264 -7.49 -14.74 4.98
N VAL A 265 -7.33 -14.84 6.29
CA VAL A 265 -8.39 -14.83 7.28
C VAL A 265 -8.15 -13.69 8.27
N GLY A 266 -9.24 -13.13 8.80
CA GLY A 266 -9.19 -12.09 9.82
C GLY A 266 -9.55 -12.63 11.20
N PHE A 267 -8.88 -12.15 12.24
CA PHE A 267 -9.29 -12.30 13.63
C PHE A 267 -9.34 -10.94 14.31
N GLU A 268 -10.42 -10.69 15.06
CA GLU A 268 -10.48 -9.62 16.05
C GLU A 268 -10.06 -10.21 17.39
N VAL A 269 -9.14 -9.55 18.07
CA VAL A 269 -8.70 -9.92 19.42
C VAL A 269 -8.95 -8.75 20.35
N ARG A 270 -9.79 -8.93 21.35
CA ARG A 270 -10.07 -7.93 22.39
C ARG A 270 -9.34 -8.28 23.68
N ASP A 271 -8.65 -7.28 24.25
CA ASP A 271 -7.86 -7.40 25.48
C ASP A 271 -6.83 -8.55 25.47
N GLY A 272 -6.42 -8.98 24.28
CA GLY A 272 -5.50 -10.12 24.11
C GLY A 272 -6.13 -11.50 24.36
N GLU A 273 -7.38 -11.61 24.79
CA GLU A 273 -7.98 -12.88 25.25
C GLU A 273 -9.20 -13.31 24.43
N ASP A 274 -10.12 -12.39 24.09
CA ASP A 274 -11.35 -12.71 23.36
C ASP A 274 -11.07 -12.67 21.85
N ILE A 275 -10.85 -13.85 21.27
CA ILE A 275 -10.55 -14.03 19.84
C ILE A 275 -11.82 -14.39 19.08
N ARG A 276 -12.11 -13.61 18.05
CA ARG A 276 -13.25 -13.83 17.16
C ARG A 276 -12.79 -13.85 15.71
N PRO A 277 -13.05 -14.93 14.97
CA PRO A 277 -12.90 -14.90 13.52
C PRO A 277 -13.76 -13.78 12.93
N ILE A 278 -13.19 -13.02 12.01
CA ILE A 278 -13.92 -11.97 11.31
C ILE A 278 -14.74 -12.60 10.20
N SER A 279 -16.03 -12.29 10.20
CA SER A 279 -16.95 -12.64 9.13
C SER A 279 -17.38 -11.37 8.41
N LEU A 280 -17.13 -11.31 7.11
CA LEU A 280 -17.32 -10.16 6.24
C LEU A 280 -18.54 -10.35 5.35
N ALA A 281 -19.35 -9.31 5.21
CA ALA A 281 -20.50 -9.33 4.32
C ALA A 281 -20.06 -9.28 2.84
N ARG A 282 -20.71 -10.04 1.97
CA ARG A 282 -20.55 -10.04 0.51
C ARG A 282 -21.92 -10.06 -0.14
N MET A 283 -22.05 -9.61 -1.38
CA MET A 283 -23.30 -9.77 -2.12
C MET A 283 -23.23 -10.98 -3.05
N SER A 284 -24.28 -11.80 -3.00
CA SER A 284 -24.56 -12.84 -4.00
C SER A 284 -25.80 -12.46 -4.80
N ASP A 285 -26.07 -13.21 -5.87
CA ASP A 285 -27.31 -13.15 -6.63
C ASP A 285 -28.56 -13.40 -5.76
N LYS A 286 -28.41 -14.13 -4.66
CA LYS A 286 -29.49 -14.47 -3.70
C LYS A 286 -29.56 -13.54 -2.48
N GLY A 287 -28.74 -12.49 -2.46
CA GLY A 287 -28.68 -11.54 -1.34
C GLY A 287 -27.37 -11.62 -0.55
N PRO A 288 -27.31 -10.97 0.63
CA PRO A 288 -26.09 -10.89 1.42
C PRO A 288 -25.67 -12.27 1.93
N ILE A 289 -24.38 -12.57 1.80
CA ILE A 289 -23.74 -13.75 2.36
C ILE A 289 -22.60 -13.31 3.27
N ALA A 290 -22.11 -14.23 4.08
CA ALA A 290 -20.93 -14.02 4.91
C ALA A 290 -19.74 -14.82 4.34
N THR A 291 -18.56 -14.22 4.35
CA THR A 291 -17.29 -14.86 4.01
C THR A 291 -16.24 -14.55 5.05
N ASP A 292 -15.31 -15.45 5.28
CA ASP A 292 -14.14 -15.26 6.14
C ASP A 292 -12.83 -15.35 5.35
N LEU A 293 -12.90 -15.61 4.04
CA LEU A 293 -11.75 -15.60 3.14
C LEU A 293 -11.61 -14.25 2.45
N ILE A 294 -10.41 -13.69 2.55
CA ILE A 294 -10.07 -12.37 2.04
C ILE A 294 -8.95 -12.55 1.02
N TYR A 295 -9.28 -12.51 -0.27
CA TYR A 295 -8.29 -12.73 -1.33
C TYR A 295 -7.53 -11.45 -1.66
N ASN A 296 -6.20 -11.56 -1.75
CA ASN A 296 -5.28 -10.46 -2.01
C ASN A 296 -5.54 -9.26 -1.09
N ALA A 297 -5.69 -9.57 0.20
CA ALA A 297 -6.14 -8.62 1.22
C ALA A 297 -5.14 -7.47 1.40
N ARG A 298 -5.67 -6.26 1.51
CA ARG A 298 -4.94 -5.04 1.87
C ARG A 298 -5.58 -4.38 3.08
N TRP A 299 -4.76 -4.04 4.05
CA TRP A 299 -5.15 -3.26 5.22
C TRP A 299 -4.83 -1.78 5.01
N HIS A 300 -5.82 -0.92 5.22
CA HIS A 300 -5.69 0.53 5.16
C HIS A 300 -5.87 1.12 6.56
N PRO A 301 -4.80 1.24 7.36
CA PRO A 301 -4.90 1.65 8.76
C PRO A 301 -5.51 3.05 8.92
N GLY A 302 -5.21 3.99 8.03
CA GLY A 302 -5.72 5.37 8.12
C GLY A 302 -7.24 5.50 7.91
N ARG A 303 -7.86 4.51 7.26
CA ARG A 303 -9.32 4.46 7.02
C ARG A 303 -10.01 3.35 7.82
N LEU A 304 -9.22 2.55 8.54
CA LEU A 304 -9.62 1.30 9.19
C LEU A 304 -10.42 0.39 8.24
N GLU A 305 -9.87 0.17 7.05
CA GLU A 305 -10.52 -0.58 5.98
C GLU A 305 -9.74 -1.81 5.54
N ILE A 306 -10.46 -2.88 5.21
CA ILE A 306 -9.95 -4.02 4.47
C ILE A 306 -10.42 -3.88 3.02
N GLU A 307 -9.47 -3.87 2.09
CA GLU A 307 -9.71 -4.00 0.66
C GLU A 307 -9.31 -5.42 0.21
N ALA A 308 -10.08 -6.02 -0.69
CA ALA A 308 -9.78 -7.35 -1.23
C ALA A 308 -10.12 -7.43 -2.71
N LEU A 309 -9.37 -8.24 -3.44
CA LEU A 309 -9.63 -8.54 -4.84
C LEU A 309 -9.40 -10.03 -5.08
N TYR A 310 -10.48 -10.78 -5.27
CA TYR A 310 -10.39 -12.08 -5.89
C TYR A 310 -10.22 -11.90 -7.40
N LYS A 311 -9.15 -12.46 -7.96
CA LYS A 311 -8.88 -12.45 -9.40
C LYS A 311 -9.24 -13.80 -10.00
N GLY A 312 -10.04 -13.84 -11.06
CA GLY A 312 -10.31 -15.10 -11.78
C GLY A 312 -9.18 -15.52 -12.74
N THR A 313 -8.29 -14.59 -13.09
CA THR A 313 -7.10 -14.85 -13.90
C THR A 313 -5.88 -14.10 -13.37
N ALA A 314 -4.69 -14.41 -13.90
CA ALA A 314 -3.48 -13.68 -13.59
C ALA A 314 -3.53 -12.18 -13.91
N ARG A 315 -4.29 -11.78 -14.95
CA ARG A 315 -4.48 -10.37 -15.31
C ARG A 315 -5.54 -9.68 -14.45
N GLY A 316 -6.45 -10.43 -13.85
CA GLY A 316 -7.56 -9.87 -13.08
C GLY A 316 -8.55 -9.12 -13.97
N ASP A 317 -8.84 -9.65 -15.16
CA ASP A 317 -9.90 -9.19 -16.06
C ASP A 317 -11.32 -9.57 -15.58
N CYS A 318 -11.42 -10.44 -14.57
CA CYS A 318 -12.66 -10.87 -13.93
C CYS A 318 -12.41 -11.19 -12.44
N GLY A 319 -13.49 -11.24 -11.65
CA GLY A 319 -13.47 -11.61 -10.24
C GLY A 319 -14.43 -10.80 -9.38
N THR A 320 -14.07 -10.59 -8.11
CA THR A 320 -14.82 -9.73 -7.20
C THR A 320 -13.88 -8.87 -6.38
N TRP A 321 -14.18 -7.58 -6.32
CA TRP A 321 -13.51 -6.60 -5.49
C TRP A 321 -14.41 -6.13 -4.36
N ASN A 322 -13.82 -5.88 -3.20
CA ASN A 322 -14.53 -5.52 -1.98
C ASN A 322 -13.77 -4.48 -1.17
N ARG A 323 -14.55 -3.63 -0.48
CA ARG A 323 -14.07 -2.81 0.64
C ARG A 323 -14.99 -2.96 1.83
N TRP A 324 -14.39 -3.16 2.99
CA TRP A 324 -15.06 -3.13 4.28
C TRP A 324 -14.45 -2.11 5.20
N GLN A 325 -15.28 -1.38 5.94
CA GLN A 325 -14.85 -0.40 6.92
C GLN A 325 -15.19 -0.84 8.33
N TRP A 326 -14.23 -0.68 9.23
CA TRP A 326 -14.44 -0.89 10.66
C TRP A 326 -15.41 0.14 11.23
N THR A 327 -16.45 -0.32 11.90
CA THR A 327 -17.50 0.53 12.50
C THR A 327 -17.29 0.84 13.98
N GLY A 328 -16.20 0.34 14.58
CA GLY A 328 -16.01 0.31 16.04
C GLY A 328 -16.49 -0.99 16.69
N ALA A 329 -17.25 -1.82 15.97
CA ALA A 329 -17.74 -3.10 16.48
C ALA A 329 -17.61 -4.26 15.49
N THR A 330 -17.73 -3.99 14.18
CA THR A 330 -17.61 -4.97 13.10
C THR A 330 -17.18 -4.30 11.80
N PHE A 331 -16.81 -5.09 10.79
CA PHE A 331 -16.54 -4.61 9.44
C PHE A 331 -17.83 -4.57 8.61
N ALA A 332 -18.23 -3.38 8.16
CA ALA A 332 -19.36 -3.19 7.27
C ALA A 332 -18.90 -3.14 5.81
N LEU A 333 -19.61 -3.83 4.92
CA LEU A 333 -19.37 -3.73 3.47
C LEU A 333 -19.73 -2.32 3.01
N VAL A 334 -18.75 -1.58 2.50
CA VAL A 334 -18.97 -0.23 1.97
C VAL A 334 -19.04 -0.23 0.45
N GLU A 335 -18.36 -1.16 -0.20
CA GLU A 335 -18.36 -1.28 -1.66
C GLU A 335 -18.07 -2.70 -2.11
N GLU A 336 -18.77 -3.16 -3.15
CA GLU A 336 -18.47 -4.39 -3.87
C GLU A 336 -18.75 -4.21 -5.36
N ALA A 337 -17.84 -4.69 -6.19
CA ALA A 337 -18.03 -4.78 -7.63
C ALA A 337 -17.56 -6.14 -8.13
N SER A 338 -18.26 -6.71 -9.11
CA SER A 338 -17.92 -8.03 -9.65
C SER A 338 -18.08 -8.10 -11.16
N LYS A 339 -17.05 -8.64 -11.80
CA LYS A 339 -17.06 -9.01 -13.22
C LYS A 339 -16.95 -10.53 -13.32
N PRO A 340 -18.06 -11.26 -13.52
CA PRO A 340 -18.06 -12.72 -13.44
C PRO A 340 -17.45 -13.41 -14.67
N VAL A 341 -17.39 -12.73 -15.82
CA VAL A 341 -16.88 -13.29 -17.08
C VAL A 341 -15.44 -12.85 -17.31
N CYS A 342 -14.55 -13.83 -17.47
CA CYS A 342 -13.17 -13.65 -17.89
C CYS A 342 -13.10 -13.67 -19.42
N ASP A 343 -13.00 -12.49 -20.01
CA ASP A 343 -13.03 -12.23 -21.45
C ASP A 343 -11.72 -11.62 -21.96
N ASP A 344 -10.68 -11.62 -21.13
CA ASP A 344 -9.38 -11.03 -21.36
C ASP A 344 -9.37 -9.49 -21.52
N ILE A 345 -10.48 -8.83 -21.17
CA ILE A 345 -10.61 -7.37 -21.20
C ILE A 345 -10.42 -6.82 -19.79
N VAL A 346 -9.28 -6.17 -19.57
CA VAL A 346 -8.99 -5.46 -18.31
C VAL A 346 -9.52 -4.03 -18.42
N VAL A 347 -10.65 -3.77 -17.77
CA VAL A 347 -11.19 -2.43 -17.51
C VAL A 347 -10.97 -2.08 -16.04
N PRO A 348 -10.84 -0.79 -15.65
CA PRO A 348 -10.77 -0.32 -14.26
C PRO A 348 -11.83 -0.95 -13.33
N LEU A 349 -11.52 -1.12 -12.03
CA LEU A 349 -12.41 -1.73 -11.04
C LEU A 349 -13.62 -0.84 -10.79
N ALA A 350 -13.46 0.48 -10.91
CA ALA A 350 -14.55 1.44 -10.88
C ALA A 350 -15.56 1.23 -12.03
N ASP A 351 -15.13 0.60 -13.13
CA ASP A 351 -15.99 0.26 -14.27
C ASP A 351 -16.60 -1.14 -14.15
N TRP A 352 -16.25 -1.90 -13.10
CA TRP A 352 -16.91 -3.19 -12.84
C TRP A 352 -18.35 -2.95 -12.36
N PRO A 353 -19.30 -3.82 -12.73
CA PRO A 353 -20.66 -3.74 -12.20
C PRO A 353 -20.65 -3.77 -10.67
N GLN A 354 -21.09 -2.67 -10.05
CA GLN A 354 -21.27 -2.59 -8.61
C GLN A 354 -22.40 -3.53 -8.17
N THR A 355 -22.10 -4.40 -7.22
CA THR A 355 -23.09 -5.25 -6.53
C THR A 355 -23.45 -4.63 -5.17
N TRP A 356 -22.63 -3.71 -4.64
CA TRP A 356 -22.92 -2.92 -3.45
C TRP A 356 -22.24 -1.53 -3.48
N PRO A 357 -22.92 -0.45 -3.04
CA PRO A 357 -24.33 -0.40 -2.70
C PRO A 357 -25.18 -0.66 -3.94
N GLN A 358 -26.39 -1.22 -3.76
CA GLN A 358 -27.32 -1.30 -4.88
C GLN A 358 -27.73 0.13 -5.27
N THR A 359 -27.14 0.65 -6.33
CA THR A 359 -27.66 1.82 -7.01
C THR A 359 -28.92 1.37 -7.73
N TRP A 360 -30.05 1.47 -7.05
CA TRP A 360 -31.33 1.45 -7.76
C TRP A 360 -31.28 2.65 -8.70
N ALA A 361 -31.11 2.40 -9.99
CA ALA A 361 -31.53 3.37 -10.97
C ALA A 361 -33.05 3.48 -10.76
N LEU A 362 -33.52 4.63 -10.26
CA LEU A 362 -34.93 4.98 -10.33
C LEU A 362 -35.37 4.67 -11.76
N PRO A 363 -36.36 3.78 -11.98
CA PRO A 363 -36.84 3.50 -13.32
C PRO A 363 -37.30 4.84 -13.89
N VAL A 364 -36.63 5.28 -14.95
CA VAL A 364 -37.08 6.43 -15.75
C VAL A 364 -38.48 6.07 -16.19
N THR A 365 -39.47 6.70 -15.57
CA THR A 365 -40.87 6.48 -15.92
C THR A 365 -40.99 6.96 -17.36
N PRO A 366 -41.33 6.12 -18.35
CA PRO A 366 -41.49 6.60 -19.71
C PRO A 366 -42.60 7.64 -19.66
N SER A 367 -42.29 8.85 -20.12
CA SER A 367 -43.28 9.91 -20.30
C SER A 367 -44.42 9.31 -21.13
N ARG A 368 -45.58 9.15 -20.51
CA ARG A 368 -46.80 8.79 -21.21
C ARG A 368 -47.06 9.93 -22.20
N GLN A 369 -46.82 9.69 -23.47
CA GLN A 369 -47.35 10.56 -24.51
C GLN A 369 -48.86 10.34 -24.54
N GLU A 370 -49.60 11.36 -24.12
CA GLU A 370 -50.99 11.60 -24.50
C GLU A 370 -51.03 12.82 -25.40
#